data_AF-A0A519QWD6-F1
#
_entry.id   AF-A0A519QWD6-F1
#
_cell.length_a   1.000
_cell.length_b   1.000
_cell.length_c   1.000
_cell.angle_alpha   90.00
_cell.angle_beta   90.00
_cell.angle_gamma   90.00
#
_symmetry.space_group_name_H-M   'P 1'
#
loop_
_entity.id
_entity.type
_entity.pdbx_description
1 polymer ?
#
loop_
_entity_poly.entity_id
_entity_poly.type
_entity_poly.pdbx_seq_one_letter_code
_entity_poly.pdbx_strand_id
1 'polypeptide(L)'
;MTGLLARYEALIASGELRPDAEQEAAAERLEKLQRELERAPTGGLIGKLFGKKRESRHRGVYMWGGVGRGKSMLMDLFHDSLKIDEKRRVHFHAFMLEVHERLRDERKKEQ
;
A
#
# COMPACT_ATOMS: atom_id res chain seq x y z
N MET A 1 8.56 16.57 -5.97
CA MET A 1 8.49 15.26 -6.64
C MET A 1 7.99 14.23 -5.64
N THR A 2 6.67 14.09 -5.48
CA THR A 2 6.08 13.20 -4.46
C THR A 2 5.20 12.16 -5.13
N GLY A 3 5.70 10.94 -5.20
CA GLY A 3 5.05 9.77 -5.77
C GLY A 3 6.06 8.62 -5.81
N LEU A 4 5.60 7.38 -5.75
CA LEU A 4 6.48 6.21 -5.82
C LEU A 4 7.30 6.23 -7.11
N LEU A 5 6.67 6.53 -8.25
CA LEU A 5 7.34 6.42 -9.55
C LEU A 5 8.50 7.42 -9.66
N ALA A 6 8.32 8.64 -9.16
CA ALA A 6 9.38 9.65 -9.15
C ALA A 6 10.58 9.23 -8.26
N ARG A 7 10.34 8.53 -7.14
CA ARG A 7 11.42 7.99 -6.31
C ARG A 7 12.15 6.84 -7.00
N TYR A 8 11.40 5.97 -7.68
CA TYR A 8 11.97 4.88 -8.49
C TYR A 8 12.86 5.42 -9.63
N GLU A 9 12.38 6.40 -10.39
CA GLU A 9 13.13 7.07 -11.45
C GLU A 9 14.40 7.75 -10.92
N ALA A 10 14.34 8.37 -9.74
CA ALA A 10 15.50 8.97 -9.10
C ALA A 10 16.59 7.93 -8.76
N LEU A 11 16.21 6.74 -8.31
CA LEU A 11 17.16 5.65 -8.05
C LEU A 11 17.82 5.14 -9.33
N ILE A 12 17.07 5.06 -10.44
CA ILE A 12 17.65 4.76 -11.76
C ILE A 12 18.63 5.86 -12.18
N ALA A 13 18.21 7.13 -12.08
CA ALA A 13 19.03 8.27 -12.47
C ALA A 13 20.33 8.37 -11.66
N SER A 14 20.31 7.96 -10.39
CA SER A 14 21.49 7.89 -9.52
C SER A 14 22.42 6.71 -9.81
N GLY A 15 21.96 5.70 -10.57
CA GLY A 15 22.69 4.47 -10.84
C GLY A 15 22.56 3.40 -9.75
N GLU A 16 21.80 3.65 -8.67
CA GLU A 16 21.52 2.64 -7.64
C GLU A 16 20.64 1.49 -8.16
N LEU A 17 19.79 1.77 -9.16
CA LEU A 17 18.98 0.76 -9.84
C LEU A 17 19.30 0.71 -11.34
N ARG A 18 19.25 -0.51 -11.89
CA ARG A 18 19.29 -0.72 -13.34
C ARG A 18 17.87 -0.64 -13.89
N PRO A 19 17.65 -0.01 -15.07
CA PRO A 19 16.35 -0.02 -15.72
C PRO A 19 15.82 -1.44 -15.94
N ASP A 20 14.56 -1.65 -15.60
CA ASP A 20 13.88 -2.93 -15.69
C ASP A 20 12.40 -2.72 -15.98
N ALA A 21 11.94 -3.18 -17.14
CA ALA A 21 10.57 -2.92 -17.63
C ALA A 21 9.48 -3.57 -16.76
N GLU A 22 9.76 -4.74 -16.16
CA GLU A 22 8.79 -5.40 -15.28
C GLU A 22 8.69 -4.66 -13.93
N GLN A 23 9.83 -4.21 -13.42
CA GLN A 23 9.89 -3.43 -12.18
C GLN A 23 9.22 -2.07 -12.35
N GLU A 24 9.42 -1.42 -13.50
CA GLU A 24 8.76 -0.16 -13.88
C GLU A 24 7.24 -0.34 -13.99
N ALA A 25 6.76 -1.36 -14.69
CA ALA A 25 5.32 -1.65 -14.78
C ALA A 25 4.69 -1.90 -13.40
N ALA A 26 5.41 -2.57 -12.48
CA ALA A 26 4.97 -2.75 -11.10
C ALA A 26 4.93 -1.41 -10.33
N ALA A 27 5.94 -0.56 -10.52
CA ALA A 27 6.00 0.77 -9.94
C ALA A 27 4.83 1.66 -10.43
N GLU A 28 4.55 1.70 -11.73
CA GLU A 28 3.39 2.41 -12.28
C GLU A 28 2.07 1.94 -11.67
N ARG A 29 1.93 0.62 -11.47
CA ARG A 29 0.71 0.06 -10.86
C ARG A 29 0.56 0.45 -9.40
N LEU A 30 1.65 0.52 -8.64
CA LEU A 30 1.65 1.00 -7.26
C LEU A 30 1.39 2.51 -7.18
N GLU A 31 1.96 3.31 -8.08
CA GLU A 31 1.69 4.75 -8.21
C GLU A 31 0.20 5.02 -8.48
N LYS A 32 -0.43 4.22 -9.35
CA LYS A 32 -1.88 4.29 -9.57
C LYS A 32 -2.65 4.00 -8.28
N LEU A 33 -2.29 2.96 -7.54
CA LEU A 33 -2.91 2.66 -6.25
C LEU A 33 -2.69 3.79 -5.24
N GLN A 34 -1.49 4.38 -5.18
CA GLN A 34 -1.19 5.53 -4.31
C GLN A 34 -2.17 6.68 -4.59
N ARG A 35 -2.35 7.05 -5.86
CA ARG A 35 -3.30 8.11 -6.25
C ARG A 35 -4.74 7.76 -5.90
N GLU A 36 -5.11 6.49 -5.99
CA GLU A 36 -6.45 6.04 -5.60
C GLU A 36 -6.66 6.15 -4.09
N LEU A 37 -5.68 5.73 -3.27
CA LEU A 37 -5.73 5.78 -1.81
C LEU A 37 -5.67 7.21 -1.25
N GLU A 38 -4.90 8.10 -1.87
CA GLU A 38 -4.73 9.49 -1.44
C GLU A 38 -5.84 10.42 -1.94
N ARG A 39 -6.79 9.93 -2.76
CA ARG A 39 -7.97 10.72 -3.13
C ARG A 39 -8.83 10.97 -1.90
N ALA A 40 -8.87 12.21 -1.45
CA ALA A 40 -9.78 12.63 -0.40
C ALA A 40 -11.23 12.28 -0.79
N PRO A 41 -12.03 11.70 0.12
CA PRO A 41 -13.45 11.53 -0.14
C PRO A 41 -14.07 12.91 -0.36
N THR A 42 -14.53 13.17 -1.58
CA THR A 42 -15.32 14.35 -1.93
C THR A 42 -16.70 14.24 -1.28
N GLY A 43 -16.76 14.39 0.04
CA GLY A 43 -17.96 14.43 0.84
C GLY A 43 -18.04 15.77 1.54
N GLY A 44 -18.58 16.78 0.85
CA GLY A 44 -18.99 18.02 1.50
C GLY A 44 -19.98 17.76 2.64
N LEU A 45 -20.26 18.78 3.45
CA LEU A 45 -21.11 18.70 4.65
C LEU A 45 -22.45 17.96 4.45
N ILE A 46 -23.01 17.97 3.24
CA ILE A 46 -24.24 17.28 2.85
C ILE A 46 -24.06 15.74 2.80
N GLY A 47 -22.90 15.23 2.41
CA GLY A 47 -22.60 13.79 2.34
C GLY A 47 -22.45 13.11 3.70
N LYS A 48 -22.16 13.89 4.76
CA LYS A 48 -22.17 13.42 6.16
C LYS A 48 -23.59 13.22 6.70
N LEU A 49 -24.57 14.01 6.26
CA LEU A 49 -25.98 13.88 6.70
C LEU A 49 -26.76 12.79 5.95
N PHE A 50 -26.48 12.56 4.66
CA PHE A 50 -27.22 11.59 3.85
C PHE A 50 -26.54 10.22 3.71
N GLY A 51 -25.72 9.85 4.71
CA GLY A 51 -25.52 8.46 5.09
C GLY A 51 -25.34 7.47 3.95
N LYS A 52 -24.32 7.68 3.11
CA LYS A 52 -23.73 6.57 2.37
C LYS A 52 -22.23 6.68 2.51
N LYS A 53 -21.71 5.99 3.53
CA LYS A 53 -20.28 5.68 3.68
C LYS A 53 -19.91 4.90 2.41
N ARG A 54 -19.53 5.61 1.35
CA ARG A 54 -18.89 5.02 0.18
C ARG A 54 -17.56 4.55 0.71
N GLU A 55 -17.52 3.30 1.19
CA GLU A 55 -16.25 2.56 1.25
C GLU A 55 -15.73 2.59 -0.17
N SER A 56 -14.76 3.46 -0.44
CA SER A 56 -13.96 3.36 -1.63
C SER A 56 -13.13 2.09 -1.44
N ARG A 57 -13.73 0.95 -1.83
CA ARG A 57 -13.07 -0.34 -1.80
C ARG A 57 -12.06 -0.35 -2.93
N HIS A 58 -10.94 0.32 -2.71
CA HIS A 58 -9.81 0.34 -3.64
C HIS A 58 -9.32 -1.10 -3.80
N ARG A 59 -9.09 -1.53 -5.04
CA ARG A 59 -8.52 -2.85 -5.28
C ARG A 59 -7.03 -2.77 -5.01
N GLY A 60 -6.53 -3.63 -4.13
CA GLY A 60 -5.10 -3.76 -3.85
C GLY A 60 -4.30 -4.30 -5.04
N VAL A 61 -2.98 -4.35 -4.87
CA VAL A 61 -2.04 -4.91 -5.82
C VAL A 61 -1.45 -6.20 -5.23
N TYR A 62 -1.50 -7.29 -5.99
CA TYR A 62 -0.79 -8.53 -5.68
C TYR A 62 0.43 -8.64 -6.58
N MET A 63 1.62 -8.49 -6.00
CA MET A 63 2.88 -8.50 -6.72
C MET A 63 3.58 -9.84 -6.55
N TRP A 64 3.92 -10.48 -7.66
CA TRP A 64 4.58 -11.78 -7.72
C TRP A 64 5.71 -11.76 -8.75
N GLY A 65 6.61 -12.75 -8.69
CA GLY A 65 7.78 -12.84 -9.58
C GLY A 65 8.98 -13.47 -8.88
N GLY A 66 10.06 -13.66 -9.62
CA GLY A 66 11.28 -14.34 -9.15
C GLY A 66 11.94 -13.71 -7.91
N VAL A 67 12.81 -14.47 -7.25
CA VAL A 67 13.64 -13.98 -6.13
C VAL A 67 14.60 -12.91 -6.64
N GLY A 68 14.85 -11.86 -5.84
CA GLY A 68 15.79 -10.79 -6.19
C GLY A 68 15.27 -9.75 -7.20
N ARG A 69 14.00 -9.80 -7.63
CA ARG A 69 13.42 -8.85 -8.61
C ARG A 69 13.01 -7.48 -8.04
N GLY A 70 13.34 -7.19 -6.77
CA GLY A 70 13.06 -5.88 -6.16
C GLY A 70 11.64 -5.68 -5.57
N LYS A 71 10.84 -6.74 -5.45
CA LYS A 71 9.46 -6.66 -4.90
C LYS A 71 9.39 -5.98 -3.52
N SER A 72 10.27 -6.36 -2.59
CA SER A 72 10.30 -5.78 -1.24
C SER A 72 10.70 -4.30 -1.27
N MET A 73 11.67 -3.95 -2.11
CA MET A 73 12.12 -2.57 -2.31
C MET A 73 11.01 -1.69 -2.86
N LEU A 74 10.26 -2.15 -3.88
CA LEU A 74 9.11 -1.42 -4.40
C LEU A 74 8.03 -1.20 -3.32
N MET A 75 7.82 -2.20 -2.45
CA MET A 75 6.90 -2.08 -1.33
C MET A 75 7.38 -1.07 -0.27
N ASP A 76 8.69 -0.96 -0.05
CA ASP A 76 9.30 0.05 0.84
C ASP A 76 9.10 1.45 0.28
N LEU A 77 9.43 1.65 -1.00
CA LEU A 77 9.19 2.91 -1.70
C LEU A 77 7.72 3.32 -1.65
N PHE A 78 6.80 2.35 -1.84
CA PHE A 78 5.37 2.60 -1.82
C PHE A 78 4.89 3.01 -0.44
N HIS A 79 5.29 2.26 0.58
CA HIS A 79 4.93 2.57 1.95
C HIS A 79 5.44 3.96 2.34
N ASP A 80 6.67 4.31 1.99
CA ASP A 80 7.30 5.57 2.37
C ASP A 80 6.81 6.76 1.54
N SER A 81 6.29 6.53 0.33
CA SER A 81 5.73 7.59 -0.52
C SER A 81 4.30 7.96 -0.16
N LEU A 82 3.53 7.07 0.49
CA LEU A 82 2.13 7.30 0.85
C LEU A 82 1.96 8.48 1.81
N LYS A 83 1.10 9.43 1.46
CA LYS A 83 0.67 10.56 2.32
C LYS A 83 -0.51 10.16 3.20
N ILE A 84 -0.37 9.04 3.88
CA ILE A 84 -1.36 8.47 4.80
C ILE A 84 -0.62 8.18 6.10
N ASP A 85 -1.08 8.78 7.19
CA ASP A 85 -0.45 8.58 8.50
C ASP A 85 -0.82 7.20 9.08
N GLU A 86 -2.09 6.79 8.93
CA GLU A 86 -2.61 5.50 9.37
C GLU A 86 -2.31 4.39 8.36
N LYS A 87 -1.03 4.03 8.26
CA LYS A 87 -0.56 2.90 7.42
C LYS A 87 0.33 1.97 8.23
N ARG A 88 0.30 0.68 7.89
CA ARG A 88 1.14 -0.33 8.52
C ARG A 88 1.73 -1.28 7.49
N ARG A 89 3.06 -1.42 7.51
CA ARG A 89 3.79 -2.46 6.79
C ARG A 89 4.05 -3.65 7.73
N VAL A 90 3.76 -4.86 7.28
CA VAL A 90 3.92 -6.07 8.08
C VAL A 90 4.29 -7.27 7.21
N HIS A 91 5.14 -8.15 7.71
CA HIS A 91 5.39 -9.45 7.08
C HIS A 91 4.22 -10.39 7.33
N PHE A 92 3.80 -11.13 6.30
CA PHE A 92 2.60 -11.99 6.37
C PHE A 92 2.59 -12.94 7.58
N HIS A 93 3.71 -13.57 7.92
CA HIS A 93 3.76 -14.49 9.05
C HIS A 93 3.53 -13.77 10.39
N ALA A 94 4.19 -12.63 10.62
CA ALA A 94 3.97 -11.81 11.81
C ALA A 94 2.51 -11.33 11.89
N PHE A 95 1.93 -10.92 10.76
CA PHE A 95 0.52 -10.55 10.68
C PHE A 95 -0.40 -11.70 11.09
N MET A 96 -0.16 -12.92 10.60
CA MET A 96 -0.98 -14.08 10.96
C MET A 96 -0.87 -14.45 12.44
N LEU A 97 0.31 -14.32 13.04
CA LEU A 97 0.48 -14.54 14.48
C LEU A 97 -0.35 -13.55 15.30
N GLU A 98 -0.32 -12.25 14.96
CA GLU A 98 -1.14 -11.23 15.62
C GLU A 98 -2.64 -11.51 15.47
N VAL A 99 -3.08 -11.94 14.27
CA VAL A 99 -4.47 -12.33 14.03
C VAL A 99 -4.88 -13.50 14.92
N HIS A 100 -4.04 -14.53 15.03
CA HIS A 100 -4.30 -15.69 15.89
C HIS A 100 -4.33 -15.32 17.37
N GLU A 101 -3.48 -14.40 17.82
CA GLU A 101 -3.51 -13.88 19.18
C GLU A 101 -4.82 -13.17 19.49
N ARG A 102 -5.23 -12.21 18.65
CA ARG A 102 -6.50 -11.50 18.80
C ARG A 102 -7.70 -12.44 18.84
N LEU A 103 -7.72 -13.45 17.97
CA LEU A 103 -8.79 -14.47 17.96
C LEU A 103 -8.81 -15.33 19.24
N ARG A 104 -7.66 -15.53 19.91
CA ARG A 104 -7.63 -16.24 21.20
C ARG A 104 -8.19 -15.37 22.32
N ASP A 105 -7.85 -14.08 22.34
CA ASP A 105 -8.30 -13.17 23.39
C ASP A 105 -9.81 -12.92 23.32
N GLU A 106 -10.37 -12.74 22.12
CA GLU A 106 -11.82 -12.61 21.96
C GLU A 106 -12.56 -13.86 22.45
N ARG A 107 -12.08 -15.07 22.12
CA ARG A 107 -12.70 -16.33 22.58
C ARG A 107 -12.64 -16.55 24.10
N LYS A 108 -11.71 -15.92 24.80
CA LYS A 108 -11.65 -15.98 26.27
C LYS A 108 -12.70 -15.10 26.94
N LYS A 109 -13.16 -14.04 26.27
CA LYS A 109 -14.20 -13.14 26.81
C LYS A 109 -15.60 -13.75 26.80
N GLU A 110 -15.80 -14.79 25.99
CA GLU A 110 -17.07 -15.51 25.86
C GLU A 110 -17.23 -16.66 26.88
N GLN A 111 -16.21 -16.93 27.70
CA GLN A 111 -16.18 -17.97 28.75
C GLN A 111 -16.22 -17.34 30.13
#